data_AF-A0A852PE36-F1
#
_entry.id   AF-A0A852PE36-F1
#
_cell.length_a   1.000
_cell.length_b   1.000
_cell.length_c   1.000
_cell.angle_alpha   90.00
_cell.angle_beta   90.00
_cell.angle_gamma   90.00
#
_symmetry.space_group_name_H-M   'P 1'
#
loop_
_entity.id
_entity.type
_entity.pdbx_description
1 polymer ?
#
loop_
_entity_poly.entity_id
_entity_poly.type
_entity_poly.pdbx_seq_one_letter_code
_entity_poly.pdbx_strand_id
1 'polypeptide(L)'
;QLVEVNGSPCLKLTEDEEKMTIPGMKTIYRLYDAAGHPFMDLMALEEEPSPSAGQELLIRVLGRLGESTKVIPSTVEPLHRTFFRDGQVCEPLPSLPEVRTHAQVSLNLLSPAHRRLHEPQPYPVAVTERLHRLFLELRQGSH
;
A
#
# COMPACT_ATOMS: atom_id res chain seq x y z
N GLN A 1 11.78 -8.30 -7.39
CA GLN A 1 12.79 -8.56 -6.33
C GLN A 1 12.12 -9.36 -5.24
N LEU A 2 12.84 -10.27 -4.59
CA LEU A 2 12.27 -11.21 -3.61
C LEU A 2 12.11 -10.52 -2.25
N VAL A 3 10.92 -10.63 -1.64
CA VAL A 3 10.60 -9.97 -0.35
C VAL A 3 10.48 -10.95 0.82
N GLU A 4 10.39 -12.25 0.53
CA GLU A 4 10.30 -13.32 1.53
C GLU A 4 10.75 -14.67 0.93
N VAL A 5 11.38 -15.51 1.75
CA VAL A 5 11.74 -16.90 1.42
C VAL A 5 11.41 -17.80 2.61
N ASN A 6 10.59 -18.83 2.40
CA ASN A 6 10.21 -19.80 3.44
C ASN A 6 9.72 -19.13 4.74
N GLY A 7 8.89 -18.07 4.62
CA GLY A 7 8.39 -17.31 5.77
C GLY A 7 9.40 -16.32 6.38
N SER A 8 10.61 -16.20 5.82
CA SER A 8 11.65 -15.27 6.29
C SER A 8 11.71 -14.02 5.40
N PRO A 9 11.41 -12.83 5.92
CA PRO A 9 11.47 -11.58 5.15
C PRO A 9 12.87 -11.32 4.58
N CYS A 10 12.93 -10.77 3.38
CA CYS A 10 14.16 -10.43 2.68
C CYS A 10 14.20 -8.92 2.37
N LEU A 11 15.37 -8.31 2.60
CA LEU A 11 15.64 -6.91 2.28
C LEU A 11 16.83 -6.86 1.31
N LYS A 12 16.63 -6.22 0.15
CA LYS A 12 17.74 -5.84 -0.71
C LYS A 12 18.31 -4.50 -0.24
N LEU A 13 19.57 -4.51 0.19
CA LEU A 13 20.31 -3.31 0.53
C LEU A 13 20.97 -2.69 -0.70
N THR A 14 20.96 -1.36 -0.73
CA THR A 14 21.62 -0.50 -1.73
C THR A 14 22.13 0.75 -1.05
N GLU A 15 23.15 1.41 -1.61
CA GLU A 15 23.65 2.69 -1.07
C GLU A 15 22.57 3.79 -1.13
N ASP A 16 21.68 3.70 -2.11
CA ASP A 16 20.52 4.56 -2.26
C ASP A 16 19.33 3.96 -1.50
N GLU A 17 18.89 4.61 -0.43
CA GLU A 17 17.77 4.13 0.41
C GLU A 17 16.46 4.02 -0.38
N GLU A 18 16.22 4.88 -1.37
CA GLU A 18 15.00 4.83 -2.20
C GLU A 18 14.96 3.60 -3.11
N LYS A 19 16.13 2.96 -3.33
CA LYS A 19 16.25 1.72 -4.12
C LYS A 19 16.17 0.45 -3.29
N MET A 20 16.08 0.56 -1.96
CA MET A 20 15.89 -0.59 -1.09
C MET A 20 14.46 -1.14 -1.25
N THR A 21 14.31 -2.46 -1.11
CA THR A 21 12.97 -3.07 -1.10
C THR A 21 12.28 -2.89 0.24
N ILE A 22 10.96 -2.86 0.24
CA ILE A 22 10.19 -3.04 1.48
C ILE A 22 10.05 -4.55 1.73
N PRO A 23 10.51 -5.08 2.88
CA PRO A 23 10.56 -6.52 3.15
C PRO A 23 9.17 -7.13 3.43
N GLY A 24 9.12 -8.46 3.50
CA GLY A 24 7.97 -9.25 3.94
C GLY A 24 6.83 -9.37 2.93
N MET A 25 5.94 -10.35 3.11
CA MET A 25 4.64 -10.37 2.45
C MET A 25 3.74 -9.23 2.95
N LYS A 26 3.00 -8.60 2.03
CA LYS A 26 2.28 -7.35 2.31
C LYS A 26 0.88 -7.35 1.72
N THR A 27 -0.03 -6.72 2.46
CA THR A 27 -1.36 -6.34 1.99
C THR A 27 -1.41 -4.83 1.82
N ILE A 28 -2.03 -4.37 0.74
CA ILE A 28 -2.18 -2.93 0.43
C ILE A 28 -3.63 -2.52 0.61
N TYR A 29 -3.84 -1.40 1.28
CA TYR A 29 -5.14 -0.80 1.51
C TYR A 29 -5.19 0.62 0.96
N ARG A 30 -6.28 0.95 0.26
CA ARG A 30 -6.59 2.33 -0.11
C ARG A 30 -7.46 2.97 0.95
N LEU A 31 -7.04 4.14 1.42
CA LEU A 31 -7.75 4.90 2.44
C LEU A 31 -8.52 6.05 1.79
N TYR A 32 -9.79 6.18 2.17
CA TYR A 32 -10.69 7.21 1.65
C TYR A 32 -11.04 8.25 2.71
N ASP A 33 -11.21 9.49 2.27
CA ASP A 33 -11.67 10.59 3.11
C ASP A 33 -13.21 10.59 3.22
N ALA A 34 -13.77 11.46 4.07
CA ALA A 34 -15.22 11.55 4.24
C ALA A 34 -15.97 12.02 2.96
N ALA A 35 -15.26 12.60 1.99
CA ALA A 35 -15.80 12.98 0.69
C ALA A 35 -15.79 11.84 -0.33
N GLY A 36 -15.24 10.66 0.03
CA GLY A 36 -15.17 9.49 -0.83
C GLY A 36 -14.00 9.52 -1.81
N HIS A 37 -13.02 10.42 -1.64
CA HIS A 37 -11.82 10.42 -2.45
C HIS A 37 -10.72 9.61 -1.76
N PRO A 38 -9.94 8.82 -2.52
CA PRO A 38 -8.78 8.14 -1.97
C PRO A 38 -7.69 9.18 -1.70
N PHE A 39 -7.13 9.19 -0.49
CA PHE A 39 -6.13 10.18 -0.07
C PHE A 39 -4.75 9.58 0.19
N MET A 40 -4.64 8.27 0.35
CA MET A 40 -3.37 7.53 0.40
C MET A 40 -3.56 6.02 0.24
N ASP A 41 -2.48 5.34 -0.12
CA ASP A 41 -2.37 3.88 -0.03
C ASP A 41 -1.47 3.50 1.18
N LEU A 42 -1.88 2.49 1.94
CA LEU A 42 -1.21 1.98 3.13
C LEU A 42 -0.75 0.54 2.90
N MET A 43 0.54 0.29 3.07
CA MET A 43 1.11 -1.06 3.12
C MET A 43 1.18 -1.55 4.57
N ALA A 44 0.66 -2.75 4.80
CA ALA A 44 0.80 -3.50 6.03
C ALA A 44 1.42 -4.88 5.73
N LEU A 45 2.00 -5.52 6.73
CA LEU A 45 2.37 -6.93 6.64
C LEU A 45 1.11 -7.78 6.48
N GLU A 46 1.22 -8.92 5.79
CA GLU A 46 0.07 -9.78 5.49
C GLU A 46 -0.59 -10.33 6.77
N GLU A 47 0.20 -10.60 7.81
CA GLU A 47 -0.28 -11.12 9.09
C GLU A 47 -0.81 -10.04 10.05
N GLU A 48 -0.78 -8.76 9.65
CA GLU A 48 -1.40 -7.69 10.41
C GLU A 48 -2.94 -7.73 10.28
N PRO A 49 -3.67 -7.41 11.36
CA PRO A 49 -5.12 -7.24 11.25
C PRO A 49 -5.44 -6.12 10.25
N SER A 50 -6.44 -6.34 9.39
CA SER A 50 -6.86 -5.34 8.43
C SER A 50 -7.35 -4.06 9.13
N PRO A 51 -6.93 -2.87 8.66
CA PRO A 51 -7.43 -1.62 9.19
C PRO A 51 -8.93 -1.49 8.93
N SER A 52 -9.63 -0.83 9.84
CA SER A 52 -11.09 -0.62 9.76
C SER A 52 -11.43 0.86 9.54
N ALA A 53 -12.56 1.11 8.90
CA ALA A 53 -13.14 2.45 8.79
C ALA A 53 -13.38 3.07 10.18
N GLY A 54 -13.07 4.36 10.34
CA GLY A 54 -13.22 5.07 11.61
C GLY A 54 -12.17 4.74 12.68
N GLN A 55 -11.25 3.81 12.41
CA GLN A 55 -10.16 3.47 13.33
C GLN A 55 -8.98 4.43 13.14
N GLU A 56 -8.40 4.92 14.23
CA GLU A 56 -7.13 5.65 14.18
C GLU A 56 -5.98 4.71 13.80
N LEU A 57 -5.22 5.08 12.77
CA LEU A 57 -4.05 4.37 12.27
C LEU A 57 -2.82 5.23 12.48
N LEU A 58 -1.77 4.62 13.04
CA LEU A 58 -0.45 5.22 13.14
C LEU A 58 0.40 4.73 11.96
N ILE A 59 0.85 5.66 11.12
CA ILE A 59 1.47 5.38 9.83
C ILE A 59 2.75 6.19 9.61
N ARG A 60 3.60 5.75 8.68
CA ARG A 60 4.74 6.53 8.18
C ARG A 60 4.66 6.68 6.68
N VAL A 61 4.64 7.92 6.21
CA VAL A 61 4.59 8.24 4.78
C VAL A 61 5.98 8.05 4.18
N LEU A 62 6.07 7.25 3.13
CA LEU A 62 7.32 6.99 2.41
C LEU A 62 7.83 8.27 1.73
N GLY A 63 9.15 8.40 1.64
CA GLY A 63 9.82 9.56 1.04
C GLY A 63 9.73 10.85 1.88
N ARG A 64 9.15 10.80 3.09
CA ARG A 64 9.17 11.90 4.05
C ARG A 64 10.04 11.52 5.25
N LEU A 65 11.08 12.30 5.50
CA LEU A 65 11.85 12.24 6.74
C LEU A 65 10.94 12.69 7.88
N GLY A 66 10.54 11.80 8.78
CA GLY A 66 9.66 12.21 9.86
C GLY A 66 9.11 11.11 10.76
N GLU A 67 8.42 11.59 11.80
CA GLU A 67 7.73 10.79 12.80
C GLU A 67 6.43 10.19 12.25
N SER A 68 5.91 9.21 12.99
CA SER A 68 4.62 8.59 12.72
C SER A 68 3.49 9.62 12.73
N THR A 69 2.60 9.56 11.73
CA THR A 69 1.40 10.40 11.62
C THR A 69 0.15 9.59 11.91
N LYS A 70 -0.85 10.23 12.52
CA LYS A 70 -2.17 9.61 12.78
C LYS A 70 -3.15 9.96 11.67
N VAL A 71 -3.89 8.97 11.19
CA VAL A 71 -4.98 9.15 10.22
C VAL A 71 -6.21 8.35 10.62
N ILE A 72 -7.39 8.83 10.24
CA ILE A 72 -8.66 8.13 10.44
C ILE A 72 -9.38 8.06 9.09
N PRO A 73 -9.37 6.89 8.41
CA PRO A 73 -10.05 6.74 7.13
C PRO A 73 -11.56 6.62 7.32
N SER A 74 -12.34 7.20 6.39
CA SER A 74 -13.80 6.97 6.33
C SER A 74 -14.11 5.57 5.79
N THR A 75 -13.31 5.10 4.84
CA THR A 75 -13.42 3.80 4.19
C THR A 75 -12.03 3.24 3.94
N VAL A 76 -11.93 1.91 4.03
CA VAL A 76 -10.70 1.15 3.79
C VAL A 76 -11.02 0.10 2.73
N GLU A 77 -10.25 0.08 1.64
CA GLU A 77 -10.41 -0.88 0.54
C GLU A 77 -9.13 -1.73 0.41
N PRO A 78 -9.19 -3.07 0.55
CA PRO A 78 -8.06 -3.92 0.20
C PRO A 78 -7.84 -3.93 -1.33
N LEU A 79 -6.61 -3.67 -1.78
CA LEU A 79 -6.29 -3.57 -3.21
C LEU A 79 -5.86 -4.90 -3.84
N HIS A 80 -5.34 -5.85 -3.05
CA HIS A 80 -4.96 -7.17 -3.54
C HIS A 80 -6.16 -8.10 -3.58
N ARG A 81 -6.35 -8.78 -4.71
CA ARG A 81 -7.34 -9.86 -4.90
C ARG A 81 -6.66 -11.13 -5.37
N THR A 82 -7.10 -12.28 -4.87
CA THR A 82 -6.54 -13.57 -5.28
C THR A 82 -7.30 -14.09 -6.50
N PHE A 83 -6.69 -14.02 -7.69
CA PHE A 83 -7.24 -14.63 -8.90
C PHE A 83 -6.78 -16.06 -9.13
N PHE A 84 -5.57 -16.38 -8.64
CA PHE A 84 -4.96 -17.70 -8.77
C PHE A 84 -4.49 -18.19 -7.40
N ARG A 85 -4.82 -19.44 -7.09
CA ARG A 85 -4.40 -20.13 -5.87
C ARG A 85 -4.11 -21.60 -6.21
N ASP A 86 -2.95 -22.09 -5.77
CA ASP A 86 -2.54 -23.49 -5.96
C ASP A 86 -2.66 -23.99 -7.42
N GLY A 87 -2.28 -23.13 -8.37
CA GLY A 87 -2.33 -23.44 -9.81
C GLY A 87 -3.72 -23.37 -10.45
N GLN A 88 -4.75 -22.95 -9.72
CA GLN A 88 -6.13 -22.85 -10.22
C GLN A 88 -6.64 -21.42 -10.17
N VAL A 89 -7.47 -21.07 -11.17
CA VAL A 89 -8.22 -19.81 -11.18
C VAL A 89 -9.35 -19.91 -10.15
N CYS A 90 -9.39 -19.01 -9.16
CA CYS A 90 -10.41 -19.00 -8.12
C CYS A 90 -11.44 -17.88 -8.26
N GLU A 91 -11.18 -16.88 -9.12
CA GLU A 91 -12.13 -15.80 -9.44
C GLU A 91 -12.23 -15.61 -10.96
N PRO A 92 -13.42 -15.31 -11.51
CA PRO A 92 -13.54 -14.96 -12.92
C PRO A 92 -12.76 -13.68 -13.23
N LEU A 93 -12.03 -13.69 -14.35
CA LEU A 93 -11.33 -12.49 -14.81
C LEU A 93 -12.36 -11.45 -15.29
N PRO A 94 -12.15 -10.15 -14.97
CA PRO A 94 -13.06 -9.11 -15.43
C PRO A 94 -12.99 -8.97 -16.95
N SER A 95 -14.14 -8.73 -17.57
CA SER A 95 -14.27 -8.41 -18.99
C SER A 95 -13.70 -7.02 -19.32
N LEU A 96 -13.39 -6.78 -20.60
CA LEU A 96 -12.90 -5.47 -21.05
C LEU A 96 -13.84 -4.30 -20.70
N PRO A 97 -15.17 -4.41 -20.85
CA PRO A 97 -16.09 -3.35 -20.41
C PRO A 97 -16.06 -3.08 -18.89
N GLU A 98 -15.89 -4.11 -18.07
CA GLU A 98 -15.77 -3.97 -16.61
C GLU A 98 -14.46 -3.28 -16.24
N VAL A 99 -13.34 -3.69 -16.84
CA VAL A 99 -12.03 -3.04 -16.65
C VAL A 99 -12.08 -1.56 -17.06
N ARG A 100 -12.69 -1.25 -18.21
CA ARG A 100 -12.87 0.13 -18.68
C ARG A 100 -13.71 0.96 -17.70
N THR A 101 -14.84 0.41 -17.26
CA THR A 101 -15.73 1.08 -16.29
C THR A 101 -15.01 1.33 -14.98
N HIS A 102 -14.31 0.33 -14.45
CA HIS A 102 -13.51 0.44 -13.24
C HIS A 102 -12.48 1.56 -13.35
N ALA A 103 -11.67 1.58 -14.42
CA ALA A 103 -10.67 2.63 -14.64
C ALA A 103 -11.30 4.04 -14.70
N GLN A 104 -12.42 4.19 -15.38
CA GLN A 104 -13.13 5.47 -15.47
C GLN A 104 -13.64 5.94 -14.11
N VAL A 105 -14.21 5.02 -13.32
CA VAL A 105 -14.68 5.30 -11.95
C VAL A 105 -13.52 5.68 -11.05
N SER A 106 -12.42 4.91 -11.03
CA SER A 106 -11.26 5.19 -10.20
C SER A 106 -10.63 6.56 -10.51
N LEU A 107 -10.54 6.93 -11.80
CA LEU A 107 -10.04 8.25 -12.21
C LEU A 107 -10.98 9.39 -11.82
N ASN A 108 -12.29 9.14 -11.81
CA ASN A 108 -13.29 10.12 -11.39
C ASN A 108 -13.27 10.35 -9.88
N LEU A 109 -13.01 9.29 -9.10
CA LEU A 109 -12.85 9.35 -7.64
C LEU A 109 -11.53 9.99 -7.20
N LEU A 110 -10.49 9.96 -8.03
CA LEU A 110 -9.22 10.57 -7.67
C LEU A 110 -9.36 12.09 -7.53
N SER A 111 -8.81 12.65 -6.46
CA SER A 111 -8.86 14.10 -6.23
C SER A 111 -8.25 14.87 -7.42
N PRO A 112 -8.77 16.08 -7.76
CA PRO A 112 -8.21 16.89 -8.83
C PRO A 112 -6.73 17.23 -8.64
N ALA A 113 -6.22 17.21 -7.40
CA ALA A 113 -4.81 17.47 -7.11
C ALA A 113 -3.87 16.39 -7.66
N HIS A 114 -4.28 15.12 -7.62
CA HIS A 114 -3.49 14.01 -8.16
C HIS A 114 -3.73 13.79 -9.66
N ARG A 115 -4.86 14.26 -10.21
CA ARG A 115 -5.26 14.05 -11.61
C ARG A 115 -4.74 15.11 -12.60
N ARG A 116 -4.24 16.24 -12.11
CA ARG A 116 -3.74 17.34 -12.97
C ARG A 116 -2.55 16.88 -13.82
N LEU A 117 -2.52 17.32 -15.08
CA LEU A 117 -1.43 17.00 -16.02
C LEU A 117 -0.16 17.81 -15.78
N HIS A 118 -0.31 19.03 -15.24
CA HIS A 118 0.79 19.91 -14.89
C HIS A 118 0.94 19.94 -13.37
N GLU A 119 2.15 19.62 -12.90
CA GLU A 119 2.53 19.63 -11.48
C GLU A 119 1.51 18.91 -10.56
N PRO A 120 1.20 17.62 -10.81
CA PRO A 120 0.31 16.87 -9.92
C PRO A 120 0.91 16.76 -8.52
N GLN A 121 0.05 16.81 -7.50
CA GLN A 121 0.49 16.51 -6.15
C GLN A 121 0.81 15.01 -6.03
N PRO A 122 1.98 14.63 -5.46
CA PRO A 122 2.31 13.23 -5.23
C PRO A 122 1.23 12.52 -4.42
N TYR A 123 0.83 11.33 -4.86
CA TYR A 123 -0.10 10.49 -4.12
C TYR A 123 0.63 9.83 -2.95
N PRO A 124 0.22 10.04 -1.69
CA PRO A 124 0.94 9.50 -0.55
C PRO A 124 0.85 7.98 -0.48
N VAL A 125 1.98 7.34 -0.24
CA VAL A 125 2.06 5.93 0.13
C VAL A 125 2.68 5.83 1.50
N ALA A 126 2.08 5.05 2.39
CA ALA A 126 2.52 4.88 3.76
C ALA A 126 2.72 3.41 4.13
N VAL A 127 3.42 3.18 5.23
CA VAL A 127 3.59 1.87 5.86
C VAL A 127 3.06 1.89 7.29
N THR A 128 2.59 0.74 7.78
CA THR A 128 2.28 0.55 9.21
C THR A 128 3.55 0.65 10.06
N GLU A 129 3.39 0.96 11.35
CA GLU A 129 4.53 0.93 12.28
C GLU A 129 5.20 -0.44 12.37
N ARG A 130 4.45 -1.54 12.27
CA ARG A 130 5.02 -2.89 12.30
C ARG A 130 5.88 -3.15 11.07
N LEU A 131 5.39 -2.82 9.88
CA LEU A 131 6.16 -2.97 8.64
C LEU A 131 7.42 -2.09 8.64
N HIS A 132 7.30 -0.85 9.12
CA HIS A 132 8.46 0.04 9.26
C HIS A 132 9.50 -0.50 10.25
N ARG A 133 9.06 -1.07 11.38
CA ARG A 133 9.96 -1.67 12.35
C ARG A 133 10.72 -2.84 11.74
N LEU A 134 10.04 -3.73 11.00
CA LEU A 134 10.69 -4.84 10.28
C LEU A 134 11.75 -4.32 9.30
N PHE A 135 11.44 -3.26 8.55
CA PHE A 135 12.40 -2.62 7.65
C PHE A 135 13.67 -2.17 8.39
N LEU A 136 13.52 -1.48 9.54
CA LEU A 136 14.66 -1.02 10.33
C LEU A 136 15.46 -2.19 10.93
N GLU A 137 14.79 -3.22 11.44
CA GLU A 137 15.44 -4.40 12.01
C GLU A 137 16.32 -5.12 10.99
N LEU A 138 15.78 -5.37 9.79
CA LEU A 138 16.56 -6.01 8.72
C LEU A 138 17.68 -5.13 8.19
N ARG A 139 17.49 -3.81 8.20
CA ARG A 139 18.53 -2.86 7.78
C ARG A 139 19.70 -2.85 8.77
N GLN A 140 19.41 -2.91 10.07
CA GLN A 140 20.43 -2.93 11.14
C GLN A 140 21.14 -4.29 11.25
N GLY A 141 20.41 -5.40 11.10
CA GLY A 141 20.96 -6.76 11.21
C GLY A 141 21.76 -7.24 10.00
N SER A 142 21.88 -6.42 8.96
CA SER A 142 22.67 -6.70 7.75
C SER A 142 24.07 -6.06 7.78
N HIS A 143 24.47 -5.51 8.93
CA HIS A 143 25.84 -5.07 9.26
C HIS A 143 26.52 -6.08 10.17
#